data_AF-J7LHF1-F1
#
_entry.id   AF-J7LHF1-F1
#
_cell.length_a   1.000
_cell.length_b   1.000
_cell.length_c   1.000
_cell.angle_alpha   90.00
_cell.angle_beta   90.00
_cell.angle_gamma   90.00
#
_symmetry.space_group_name_H-M   'P 1'
#
loop_
_entity.id
_entity.type
_entity.pdbx_description
1 polymer ?
#
loop_
_entity_poly.entity_id
_entity_poly.type
_entity_poly.pdbx_seq_one_letter_code
_entity_poly.pdbx_strand_id
1 'polypeptide(L)'
;MRDLAEWIVLSGERGLTGTFDASGPRTTLGSVLEGIADAVGASDLERVPVSPDRLFEAGVMPWQGPHSLPLWLPESHHGVVDRDTAPALEAGLSVRPLAETAEATLAYEKEAGLDRERQAGLTSVEETELLERIDTAVP
;
A
#
# COMPACT_ATOMS: atom_id res chain seq x y z
N MET A 1 -12.27 0.98 0.19
CA MET A 1 -13.31 1.35 1.18
C MET A 1 -14.71 0.86 0.83
N ARG A 2 -15.14 0.89 -0.45
CA ARG A 2 -16.50 0.49 -0.84
C ARG A 2 -16.89 -0.93 -0.40
N ASP A 3 -15.99 -1.89 -0.60
CA ASP A 3 -16.32 -3.31 -0.37
C ASP A 3 -16.47 -3.62 1.12
N LEU A 4 -15.61 -3.03 1.96
CA LEU A 4 -15.75 -3.12 3.42
C LEU A 4 -17.03 -2.44 3.91
N ALA A 5 -17.35 -1.25 3.38
CA ALA A 5 -18.57 -0.55 3.76
C ALA A 5 -19.83 -1.34 3.39
N GLU A 6 -19.87 -1.91 2.19
CA GLU A 6 -20.95 -2.79 1.74
C GLU A 6 -21.06 -4.03 2.63
N TRP A 7 -19.95 -4.69 2.94
CA TRP A 7 -19.95 -5.85 3.82
C TRP A 7 -20.44 -5.53 5.24
N ILE A 8 -20.05 -4.37 5.81
CA ILE A 8 -20.54 -3.93 7.13
C ILE A 8 -22.06 -3.75 7.12
N VAL A 9 -22.61 -3.12 6.08
CA VAL A 9 -24.07 -2.92 5.94
C VAL A 9 -24.78 -4.26 5.84
N LEU A 10 -24.33 -5.14 4.94
CA LEU A 10 -24.91 -6.48 4.76
C LEU A 10 -24.78 -7.35 6.03
N SER A 11 -23.68 -7.21 6.76
CA SER A 11 -23.46 -7.92 8.03
C SER A 11 -24.48 -7.48 9.08
N GLY A 12 -24.77 -6.18 9.16
CA GLY A 12 -25.81 -5.63 10.03
C GLY A 12 -27.20 -6.16 9.66
N GLU A 13 -27.55 -6.17 8.37
CA GLU A 13 -28.84 -6.67 7.89
C GLU A 13 -29.04 -8.17 8.17
N ARG A 14 -27.96 -8.96 8.10
CA ARG A 14 -27.99 -10.40 8.33
C ARG A 14 -27.84 -10.79 9.81
N GLY A 15 -27.60 -9.82 10.69
CA GLY A 15 -27.34 -10.09 12.10
C GLY A 15 -26.04 -10.87 12.34
N LEU A 16 -25.03 -10.69 11.48
CA LEU A 16 -23.70 -11.29 11.68
C LEU A 16 -23.08 -10.68 12.95
N THR A 17 -22.62 -11.55 13.85
CA THR A 17 -21.98 -11.15 15.11
C THR A 17 -20.62 -11.83 15.25
N GLY A 18 -19.71 -11.22 16.02
CA GLY A 18 -18.35 -11.73 16.23
C GLY A 18 -17.29 -10.65 16.05
N THR A 19 -16.03 -11.07 16.12
CA THR A 19 -14.86 -10.22 15.82
C THR A 19 -14.20 -10.76 14.55
N PHE A 20 -13.95 -9.88 13.59
CA PHE A 20 -13.41 -10.22 12.28
C PHE A 20 -12.30 -9.24 11.90
N ASP A 21 -11.18 -9.77 11.41
CA ASP A 21 -10.16 -8.96 10.73
C ASP A 21 -10.55 -8.78 9.26
N ALA A 22 -11.24 -7.66 8.98
CA ALA A 22 -11.79 -7.36 7.67
C ALA A 22 -10.78 -6.62 6.77
N SER A 23 -9.74 -7.33 6.33
CA SER A 23 -8.75 -6.84 5.37
C SER A 23 -8.62 -7.77 4.16
N GLY A 24 -7.82 -7.35 3.17
CA GLY A 24 -7.53 -8.17 1.99
C GLY A 24 -6.78 -9.47 2.31
N PRO A 25 -6.75 -10.43 1.37
CA PRO A 25 -5.94 -11.64 1.52
C PRO A 25 -4.45 -11.28 1.66
N ARG A 26 -3.70 -12.14 2.36
CA ARG A 26 -2.26 -12.00 2.55
C ARG A 26 -1.56 -11.94 1.19
N THR A 27 -0.65 -10.98 1.01
CA THR A 27 0.18 -10.82 -0.19
C THR A 27 1.54 -10.23 0.20
N THR A 28 2.45 -10.11 -0.77
CA THR A 28 3.76 -9.48 -0.58
C THR A 28 3.77 -8.07 -1.13
N LEU A 29 4.61 -7.19 -0.56
CA LEU A 29 4.82 -5.83 -1.10
C LEU A 29 5.24 -5.88 -2.57
N GLY A 30 6.13 -6.82 -2.94
CA GLY A 30 6.57 -7.00 -4.32
C GLY A 30 5.42 -7.30 -5.27
N SER A 31 4.54 -8.25 -4.93
CA SER A 31 3.36 -8.58 -5.74
C SER A 31 2.37 -7.42 -5.84
N VAL A 32 2.25 -6.59 -4.79
CA VAL A 32 1.40 -5.39 -4.84
C VAL A 32 2.00 -4.34 -5.78
N LEU A 33 3.30 -4.06 -5.69
CA LEU A 33 3.97 -3.10 -6.58
C LEU A 33 3.95 -3.58 -8.04
N GLU A 34 4.08 -4.88 -8.27
CA GLU A 34 3.95 -5.49 -9.60
C GLU A 34 2.53 -5.33 -10.16
N GLY A 35 1.51 -5.74 -9.40
CA GLY A 35 0.13 -5.63 -9.83
C GLY A 35 -0.34 -4.18 -10.05
N ILE A 36 0.18 -3.21 -9.29
CA ILE A 36 -0.07 -1.79 -9.51
C ILE A 36 0.56 -1.35 -10.83
N ALA A 37 1.84 -1.66 -11.06
CA ALA A 37 2.56 -1.28 -12.28
C ALA A 37 1.88 -1.83 -13.54
N ASP A 38 1.46 -3.09 -13.52
CA ASP A 38 0.73 -3.71 -14.62
C ASP A 38 -0.62 -3.02 -14.88
N ALA A 39 -1.39 -2.77 -13.82
CA ALA A 39 -2.72 -2.15 -13.93
C ALA A 39 -2.67 -0.73 -14.51
N VAL A 40 -1.62 0.04 -14.19
CA VAL A 40 -1.49 1.43 -14.67
C VAL A 40 -0.66 1.57 -15.95
N GLY A 41 -0.19 0.46 -16.52
CA GLY A 41 0.61 0.45 -17.75
C GLY A 41 2.05 0.95 -17.57
N ALA A 42 2.63 0.78 -16.38
CA ALA A 42 4.00 1.16 -16.03
C ALA A 42 4.91 -0.08 -15.91
N SER A 43 4.76 -1.05 -16.82
CA SER A 43 5.50 -2.32 -16.80
C SER A 43 7.02 -2.16 -17.00
N ASP A 44 7.46 -1.02 -17.51
CA ASP A 44 8.86 -0.63 -17.70
C ASP A 44 9.49 0.05 -16.47
N LEU A 45 8.73 0.21 -15.37
CA LEU A 45 9.21 0.81 -14.14
C LEU A 45 10.34 -0.03 -13.52
N GLU A 46 11.49 0.61 -13.33
CA GLU A 46 12.62 0.01 -12.62
C GLU A 46 12.36 -0.04 -11.12
N ARG A 47 12.50 -1.22 -10.53
CA ARG A 47 12.34 -1.43 -9.09
C ARG A 47 13.71 -1.50 -8.46
N VAL A 48 14.01 -0.56 -7.56
CA VAL A 48 15.28 -0.52 -6.83
C VAL A 48 15.07 -1.13 -5.44
N PRO A 49 15.57 -2.35 -5.16
CA PRO A 49 15.49 -2.94 -3.84
C PRO A 49 16.44 -2.20 -2.87
N VAL A 50 15.89 -1.67 -1.79
CA VAL A 50 16.65 -0.95 -0.76
C VAL A 50 16.43 -1.63 0.59
N SER A 51 17.49 -1.83 1.37
CA SER A 51 17.33 -2.38 2.72
C SER A 51 16.70 -1.36 3.68
N PRO A 52 15.92 -1.82 4.67
CA PRO A 52 15.35 -0.95 5.71
C PRO A 52 16.38 -0.01 6.36
N ASP A 53 17.56 -0.52 6.72
CA ASP A 53 18.60 0.27 7.38
C ASP A 53 19.05 1.46 6.52
N ARG A 54 19.19 1.25 5.21
CA ARG A 54 19.55 2.30 4.26
C ARG A 54 18.46 3.34 4.10
N LEU A 55 17.19 2.93 4.13
CA LEU A 55 16.04 3.85 4.16
C LEU A 55 16.03 4.68 5.44
N PHE A 56 16.31 4.07 6.60
CA PHE A 56 16.40 4.79 7.87
C PHE A 56 17.58 5.76 7.94
N GLU A 57 18.77 5.35 7.50
CA GLU A 57 19.95 6.23 7.35
C GLU A 57 19.63 7.41 6.41
N ALA A 58 18.79 7.15 5.42
CA ALA A 58 18.29 8.13 4.49
C ALA A 58 17.22 9.09 5.05
N GLY A 59 16.72 8.84 6.26
CA GLY A 59 15.64 9.59 6.90
C GLY A 59 14.25 9.25 6.36
N VAL A 60 14.09 8.13 5.65
CA VAL A 60 12.81 7.66 5.11
C VAL A 60 12.05 6.91 6.20
N MET A 61 10.85 7.38 6.50
CA MET A 61 10.00 6.80 7.53
C MET A 61 9.08 5.70 6.96
N PRO A 62 8.68 4.69 7.75
CA PRO A 62 7.72 3.70 7.32
C PRO A 62 6.30 4.23 7.45
N TRP A 63 5.39 3.69 6.63
CA TRP A 63 3.94 3.83 6.70
C TRP A 63 3.35 5.21 6.38
N GLN A 64 3.73 6.25 7.12
CA GLN A 64 3.08 7.57 7.05
C GLN A 64 4.00 8.71 7.48
N GLY A 65 3.54 9.92 7.16
CA GLY A 65 4.19 11.18 7.51
C GLY A 65 5.08 11.71 6.37
N PRO A 66 5.61 12.94 6.52
CA PRO A 66 6.51 13.50 5.54
C PRO A 66 7.72 12.58 5.33
N HIS A 67 8.17 12.46 4.08
CA HIS A 67 9.35 11.68 3.71
C HIS A 67 9.25 10.20 4.12
N SER A 68 8.17 9.54 3.68
CA SER A 68 7.83 8.15 4.06
C SER A 68 7.52 7.26 2.87
N LEU A 69 7.66 5.93 3.02
CA LEU A 69 7.14 4.96 2.06
C LEU A 69 5.89 4.24 2.60
N PRO A 70 4.79 4.18 1.83
CA PRO A 70 3.58 3.45 2.22
C PRO A 70 3.82 1.93 2.08
N LEU A 71 2.97 1.13 2.73
CA LEU A 71 2.94 -0.34 2.64
C LEU A 71 4.23 -1.06 3.12
N TRP A 72 5.17 -0.31 3.69
CA TRP A 72 6.36 -0.83 4.34
C TRP A 72 6.27 -0.61 5.86
N LEU A 73 6.61 -1.65 6.62
CA LEU A 73 6.70 -1.63 8.08
C LEU A 73 7.96 -2.34 8.55
N PRO A 74 8.56 -1.87 9.67
CA PRO A 74 9.65 -2.59 10.32
C PRO A 74 9.15 -3.92 10.90
N GLU A 75 10.04 -4.88 11.04
CA GLU A 75 9.73 -6.24 11.53
C GLU A 75 8.99 -6.25 12.87
N SER A 76 9.33 -5.32 13.76
CA SER A 76 8.66 -5.13 15.05
C SER A 76 7.15 -4.86 14.96
N HIS A 77 6.66 -4.46 13.78
CA HIS A 77 5.26 -4.10 13.53
C HIS A 77 4.56 -5.07 12.57
N HIS A 78 5.19 -6.16 12.11
CA HIS A 78 4.57 -7.09 11.15
C HIS A 78 3.29 -7.73 11.71
N GLY A 79 3.22 -8.01 13.01
CA GLY A 79 2.01 -8.55 13.66
C GLY A 79 0.79 -7.61 13.63
N VAL A 80 0.98 -6.33 13.28
CA VAL A 80 -0.13 -5.37 13.11
C VAL A 80 -0.85 -5.61 11.79
N VAL A 81 -0.13 -6.03 10.75
CA VAL A 81 -0.64 -6.18 9.38
C VAL A 81 -0.82 -7.64 8.96
N ASP A 82 -0.28 -8.58 9.73
CA ASP A 82 -0.35 -10.00 9.41
C ASP A 82 -1.43 -10.72 10.23
N ARG A 83 -2.69 -10.62 9.79
CA ARG A 83 -3.84 -11.23 10.47
C ARG A 83 -4.58 -12.23 9.60
N ASP A 84 -5.26 -13.15 10.28
CA ASP A 84 -6.10 -14.15 9.62
C ASP A 84 -7.43 -13.53 9.20
N THR A 85 -7.58 -13.33 7.89
CA THR A 85 -8.78 -12.76 7.29
C THR A 85 -9.78 -13.82 6.85
N ALA A 86 -9.47 -15.12 6.98
CA ALA A 86 -10.34 -16.21 6.56
C ALA A 86 -11.75 -16.11 7.15
N PRO A 87 -11.96 -15.79 8.46
CA PRO A 87 -13.29 -15.67 9.01
C PRO A 87 -14.14 -14.57 8.36
N ALA A 88 -13.53 -13.45 7.95
CA ALA A 88 -14.24 -12.36 7.29
C ALA A 88 -14.63 -12.75 5.86
N LEU A 89 -13.72 -13.39 5.13
CA LEU A 89 -13.95 -13.88 3.77
C LEU A 89 -15.04 -14.96 3.73
N GLU A 90 -14.99 -15.92 4.67
CA GLU A 90 -16.01 -16.96 4.82
C GLU A 90 -17.37 -16.37 5.23
N ALA A 91 -17.38 -15.28 6.00
CA ALA A 91 -18.57 -14.51 6.32
C ALA A 91 -19.05 -13.59 5.17
N GLY A 92 -18.47 -13.72 3.98
CA GLY A 92 -18.94 -13.07 2.76
C GLY A 92 -18.31 -11.72 2.46
N LEU A 93 -17.18 -11.36 3.09
CA LEU A 93 -16.39 -10.20 2.65
C LEU A 93 -15.84 -10.49 1.26
N SER A 94 -16.21 -9.65 0.29
CA SER A 94 -15.62 -9.65 -1.04
C SER A 94 -14.59 -8.53 -1.14
N VAL A 95 -13.41 -8.83 -1.68
CA VAL A 95 -12.33 -7.86 -1.86
C VAL A 95 -12.14 -7.67 -3.36
N ARG A 96 -12.26 -6.43 -3.83
CA ARG A 96 -12.06 -6.16 -5.27
C ARG A 96 -10.61 -6.46 -5.70
N PRO A 97 -10.39 -6.77 -6.98
CA PRO A 97 -9.05 -6.88 -7.54
C PRO A 97 -8.19 -5.64 -7.26
N LEU A 98 -6.88 -5.86 -7.06
CA LEU A 98 -5.91 -4.78 -6.87
C LEU A 98 -5.92 -3.80 -8.05
N ALA A 99 -6.04 -4.32 -9.28
CA ALA A 99 -6.05 -3.52 -10.51
C ALA A 99 -7.15 -2.45 -10.49
N GLU A 100 -8.39 -2.81 -10.13
CA GLU A 100 -9.49 -1.85 -10.01
C GLU A 100 -9.20 -0.75 -8.99
N THR A 101 -8.51 -1.09 -7.89
CA THR A 101 -8.13 -0.11 -6.87
C THR A 101 -7.03 0.79 -7.41
N ALA A 102 -6.00 0.24 -8.04
CA ALA A 102 -4.87 0.99 -8.61
C ALA A 102 -5.34 1.99 -9.69
N GLU A 103 -6.18 1.55 -10.61
CA GLU A 103 -6.76 2.38 -11.68
C GLU A 103 -7.62 3.52 -11.10
N ALA A 104 -8.51 3.20 -10.16
CA ALA A 104 -9.36 4.19 -9.51
C ALA A 104 -8.56 5.20 -8.70
N THR A 105 -7.52 4.76 -7.98
CA THR A 105 -6.62 5.65 -7.24
C THR A 105 -5.84 6.55 -8.20
N LEU A 106 -5.28 6.03 -9.29
CA LEU A 106 -4.57 6.86 -10.27
C LEU A 106 -5.50 7.88 -10.94
N ALA A 107 -6.73 7.49 -11.28
CA ALA A 107 -7.72 8.41 -11.84
C ALA A 107 -8.02 9.56 -10.87
N TYR A 108 -8.25 9.24 -9.58
CA TYR A 108 -8.44 10.22 -8.53
C TYR A 108 -7.22 11.14 -8.35
N GLU A 109 -6.01 10.58 -8.34
CA GLU A 109 -4.77 11.36 -8.21
C GLU A 109 -4.59 12.37 -9.36
N LYS A 110 -4.93 11.96 -10.59
CA LYS A 110 -4.90 12.85 -11.76
C LYS A 110 -5.93 13.96 -11.67
N GLU A 111 -7.15 13.67 -11.20
CA GLU A 111 -8.21 14.65 -11.02
C GLU A 111 -7.89 15.66 -9.90
N ALA A 112 -7.36 15.18 -8.78
CA ALA A 112 -6.99 16.03 -7.65
C ALA A 112 -5.75 16.90 -7.92
N GLY A 113 -4.97 16.57 -8.97
CA GLY A 113 -3.72 17.24 -9.34
C GLY A 113 -2.51 16.60 -8.67
N LEU A 114 -1.48 16.29 -9.45
CA LEU A 114 -0.29 15.58 -8.99
C LEU A 114 0.68 16.47 -8.20
N ASP A 115 0.62 17.79 -8.40
CA ASP A 115 1.50 18.77 -7.74
C ASP A 115 0.95 19.26 -6.39
N ARG A 116 -0.17 18.72 -5.93
CA ARG A 116 -0.75 19.11 -4.63
C ARG A 116 0.14 18.64 -3.49
N GLU A 117 0.17 19.41 -2.41
CA GLU A 117 0.90 19.02 -1.20
C GLU A 117 0.33 17.72 -0.62
N ARG A 118 1.21 16.75 -0.34
CA ARG A 118 0.86 15.47 0.28
C ARG A 118 1.38 15.44 1.71
N GLN A 119 0.54 14.94 2.62
CA GLN A 119 0.90 14.78 4.05
C GLN A 119 1.78 13.54 4.30
N ALA A 120 1.95 12.70 3.29
CA ALA A 120 2.79 11.52 3.34
C ALA A 120 3.36 11.18 1.96
N GLY A 121 4.48 10.45 1.95
CA GLY A 121 5.16 10.04 0.72
C GLY A 121 6.48 10.77 0.49
N LEU A 122 7.13 10.42 -0.62
CA LEU A 122 8.21 11.17 -1.22
C LEU A 122 7.67 11.95 -2.42
N THR A 123 8.17 13.16 -2.60
CA THR A 123 8.07 13.88 -3.87
C THR A 123 9.00 13.24 -4.90
N SER A 124 8.78 13.51 -6.19
CA SER A 124 9.69 13.02 -7.24
C SER A 124 11.12 13.52 -7.08
N VAL A 125 11.31 14.71 -6.48
CA VAL A 125 12.65 15.26 -6.18
C VAL A 125 13.30 14.46 -5.05
N GLU A 126 12.61 14.28 -3.93
CA GLU A 126 13.12 13.50 -2.79
C GLU A 126 13.39 12.03 -3.17
N GLU A 127 12.54 11.43 -4.02
CA GLU A 127 12.76 10.08 -4.56
C GLU A 127 14.03 10.03 -5.42
N THR A 128 14.23 11.00 -6.32
CA THR A 128 15.44 11.07 -7.15
C THR A 128 16.70 11.22 -6.29
N GLU A 129 16.68 12.14 -5.33
CA GLU A 129 17.80 12.36 -4.40
C GLU A 129 18.10 11.12 -3.56
N LEU A 130 17.04 10.40 -3.14
CA LEU A 130 17.17 9.14 -2.42
C LEU A 130 17.86 8.08 -3.28
N LEU A 131 17.43 7.90 -4.53
CA LEU A 131 18.00 6.94 -5.46
C LEU A 131 19.47 7.25 -5.76
N GLU A 132 19.81 8.51 -6.07
CA GLU A 132 21.20 8.94 -6.30
C GLU A 132 22.11 8.64 -5.09
N ARG A 133 21.62 8.92 -3.88
CA ARG A 133 22.36 8.65 -2.64
C ARG A 133 22.56 7.16 -2.39
N ILE A 134 21.59 6.32 -2.76
CA ILE A 134 21.67 4.87 -2.58
C ILE A 134 22.60 4.26 -3.62
N ASP A 135 22.49 4.66 -4.90
CA ASP A 135 23.35 4.18 -5.98
C ASP A 135 24.82 4.51 -5.73
N THR A 136 25.11 5.71 -5.22
CA THR A 136 26.49 6.14 -4.91
C THR A 136 27.11 5.36 -3.73
N ALA A 137 26.30 4.64 -2.96
CA ALA A 137 26.73 3.91 -1.78
C ALA A 137 26.82 2.38 -1.98
N VAL A 138 26.62 1.91 -3.21
CA VAL A 138 26.89 0.52 -3.60
C VAL A 138 28.35 0.46 -4.12
N PRO A 139 29.30 -0.20 -3.43
CA PRO A 139 30.58 -0.59 -4.03
C PRO A 139 30.42 -1.75 -5.02
#